data_AF-A0A329UVV5-F1
#
_entry.id   AF-A0A329UVV5-F1
#
_cell.length_a   1.000
_cell.length_b   1.000
_cell.length_c   1.000
_cell.angle_alpha   90.00
_cell.angle_beta   90.00
_cell.angle_gamma   90.00
#
_symmetry.space_group_name_H-M   'P 1'
#
loop_
_entity.id
_entity.type
_entity.pdbx_description
1 polymer ?
#
loop_
_entity_poly.entity_id
_entity_poly.type
_entity_poly.pdbx_seq_one_letter_code
_entity_poly.pdbx_strand_id
1 'polypeptide(L)'
;MTTSIIHLAVGLVLLVAVNIVLGSLNALFDGSFDKVKLRNGIIKGIIVAACFIAFYMAGYLNPDIIAIEVDGQTVNLMTASNLALLTAYVLYAKDVFVKLKNLILSKTSGTPPEELAAEQETAE
;
A
#
# COMPACT_ATOMS: atom_id res chain seq x y z
N MET A 1 22.17 4.81 12.92
CA MET A 1 21.75 4.69 11.51
C MET A 1 21.01 3.39 11.22
N THR A 2 21.44 2.24 11.75
CA THR A 2 20.77 0.93 11.59
C THR A 2 19.35 0.86 12.18
N THR A 3 19.11 1.48 13.34
CA THR A 3 17.76 1.56 13.95
C THR A 3 16.75 2.29 13.07
N SER A 4 17.16 3.35 12.36
CA SER A 4 16.30 4.10 11.44
C SER A 4 15.84 3.25 10.24
N ILE A 5 16.67 2.34 9.74
CA ILE A 5 16.36 1.52 8.57
C ILE A 5 15.42 0.37 8.92
N ILE A 6 15.58 -0.22 10.10
CA ILE A 6 14.63 -1.23 10.61
C ILE A 6 13.24 -0.60 10.77
N HIS A 7 13.16 0.63 11.29
CA HIS A 7 11.90 1.36 11.35
C HIS A 7 11.31 1.65 9.96
N LEU A 8 12.14 1.98 8.96
CA LEU A 8 11.68 2.14 7.58
C LEU A 8 11.12 0.84 7.00
N ALA A 9 11.80 -0.29 7.19
CA ALA A 9 11.36 -1.59 6.71
C ALA A 9 10.04 -2.03 7.37
N VAL A 10 9.94 -1.89 8.70
CA VAL A 10 8.70 -2.18 9.44
C VAL A 10 7.57 -1.25 9.01
N GLY A 11 7.86 0.04 8.85
CA GLY A 11 6.89 1.01 8.39
C GLY A 11 6.42 0.75 6.96
N LEU A 12 7.30 0.25 6.08
CA LEU A 12 6.94 -0.15 4.71
C LEU A 12 5.96 -1.33 4.71
N VAL A 13 6.20 -2.35 5.55
CA VAL A 13 5.29 -3.49 5.72
C VAL A 13 3.92 -3.02 6.23
N LEU A 14 3.90 -2.09 7.20
CA LEU A 14 2.68 -1.45 7.68
C LEU A 14 1.93 -0.71 6.55
N LEU A 15 2.64 0.07 5.73
CA LEU A 15 2.03 0.78 4.59
C LEU A 15 1.42 -0.18 3.57
N VAL A 16 2.09 -1.30 3.27
CA VAL A 16 1.55 -2.35 2.38
C VAL A 16 0.25 -2.92 2.97
N ALA A 17 0.22 -3.23 4.27
CA ALA A 17 -0.97 -3.73 4.95
C ALA A 17 -2.13 -2.73 4.89
N VAL A 18 -1.87 -1.46 5.23
CA VAL A 18 -2.87 -0.38 5.13
C VAL A 18 -3.39 -0.25 3.69
N ASN A 19 -2.52 -0.38 2.69
CA ASN A 19 -2.91 -0.31 1.29
C ASN A 19 -3.88 -1.41 0.86
N ILE A 20 -3.74 -2.62 1.42
CA ILE A 20 -4.65 -3.75 1.17
C ILE A 20 -5.98 -3.51 1.89
N VAL A 21 -5.94 -3.06 3.16
CA VAL A 21 -7.13 -2.74 3.96
C VAL A 21 -7.96 -1.65 3.28
N LEU A 22 -7.35 -0.53 2.90
CA LEU A 22 -8.05 0.57 2.24
C LEU A 22 -8.62 0.16 0.88
N GLY A 23 -7.88 -0.62 0.08
CA GLY A 23 -8.41 -1.14 -1.18
C GLY A 23 -9.62 -2.05 -0.99
N SER A 24 -9.60 -2.85 0.08
CA SER A 24 -10.68 -3.77 0.44
C SER A 24 -11.91 -3.02 0.97
N LEU A 25 -11.71 -1.97 1.77
CA LEU A 25 -12.77 -1.09 2.24
C LEU A 25 -13.44 -0.32 1.10
N ASN A 26 -12.65 0.17 0.13
CA ASN A 26 -13.21 0.83 -1.05
C ASN A 26 -14.11 -0.12 -1.85
N ALA A 27 -13.62 -1.35 -2.12
CA ALA A 27 -14.43 -2.36 -2.80
C ALA A 27 -15.68 -2.78 -2.00
N LEU A 28 -15.61 -2.76 -0.67
CA LEU A 28 -16.74 -3.06 0.21
C LEU A 28 -17.81 -1.96 0.16
N PHE A 29 -17.41 -0.68 0.16
CA PHE A 29 -18.35 0.43 0.02
C PHE A 29 -18.95 0.54 -1.38
N ASP A 30 -18.20 0.15 -2.41
CA ASP A 30 -18.67 0.11 -3.80
C ASP A 30 -19.51 -1.15 -4.12
N GLY A 31 -19.78 -2.02 -3.13
CA GLY A 31 -20.55 -3.26 -3.31
C GLY A 31 -19.87 -4.34 -4.18
N SER A 32 -18.61 -4.13 -4.60
CA SER A 32 -17.85 -4.98 -5.53
C SER A 32 -16.80 -5.85 -4.82
N PHE A 33 -17.00 -6.09 -3.52
CA PHE A 33 -16.04 -6.82 -2.70
C PHE A 33 -15.87 -8.27 -3.18
N ASP A 34 -14.62 -8.63 -3.46
CA ASP A 34 -14.26 -9.94 -3.96
C ASP A 34 -13.15 -10.55 -3.07
N LYS A 35 -13.46 -11.70 -2.47
CA LYS A 35 -12.54 -12.46 -1.61
C LYS A 35 -11.29 -12.92 -2.38
N VAL A 36 -11.40 -13.19 -3.68
CA VAL A 36 -10.27 -13.57 -4.53
C VAL A 36 -9.34 -12.37 -4.73
N LYS A 37 -9.89 -11.16 -4.95
CA LYS A 37 -9.09 -9.93 -5.03
C LYS A 37 -8.38 -9.62 -3.72
N LEU A 38 -9.05 -9.78 -2.58
CA LEU A 38 -8.42 -9.62 -1.26
C LEU A 38 -7.24 -10.60 -1.09
N ARG A 39 -7.44 -11.89 -1.38
CA ARG A 39 -6.38 -12.91 -1.28
C ARG A 39 -5.20 -12.59 -2.19
N ASN A 40 -5.47 -12.16 -3.42
CA ASN A 40 -4.43 -11.76 -4.36
C ASN A 40 -3.67 -10.51 -3.85
N GLY A 41 -4.38 -9.57 -3.22
CA GLY A 41 -3.78 -8.42 -2.54
C GLY A 41 -2.83 -8.83 -1.43
N ILE A 42 -3.24 -9.76 -0.57
CA ILE A 42 -2.41 -10.30 0.52
C ILE A 42 -1.15 -11.00 -0.03
N ILE A 43 -1.30 -11.89 -1.01
CA ILE A 43 -0.16 -12.59 -1.62
C ILE A 43 0.84 -11.60 -2.21
N LYS A 44 0.35 -10.61 -2.99
CA LYS A 44 1.20 -9.55 -3.55
C LYS A 44 1.91 -8.76 -2.44
N GLY A 45 1.19 -8.43 -1.36
CA GLY A 45 1.78 -7.72 -0.22
C GLY A 45 2.90 -8.48 0.46
N ILE A 46 2.72 -9.79 0.69
CA ILE A 46 3.76 -10.66 1.27
C ILE A 46 4.99 -10.75 0.36
N ILE A 47 4.79 -10.93 -0.94
CA ILE A 47 5.88 -10.99 -1.92
C ILE A 47 6.68 -9.68 -1.89
N VAL A 48 6.00 -8.54 -1.94
CA VAL A 48 6.65 -7.21 -1.90
C VAL A 48 7.45 -7.04 -0.60
N ALA A 49 6.87 -7.38 0.55
CA ALA A 49 7.55 -7.30 1.84
C ALA A 49 8.81 -8.19 1.87
N ALA A 50 8.70 -9.43 1.40
CA ALA A 50 9.83 -10.36 1.31
C ALA A 50 10.95 -9.83 0.40
N CYS A 51 10.59 -9.24 -0.75
CA CYS A 51 11.56 -8.63 -1.66
C CYS A 51 12.35 -7.50 -1.00
N PHE A 52 11.69 -6.60 -0.26
CA PHE A 52 12.37 -5.50 0.42
C PHE A 52 13.28 -5.99 1.56
N ILE A 53 12.87 -7.00 2.31
CA ILE A 53 13.70 -7.62 3.34
C ILE A 53 14.94 -8.27 2.72
N ALA A 54 14.75 -9.06 1.65
CA ALA A 54 15.86 -9.71 0.96
C ALA A 54 16.84 -8.69 0.37
N PHE A 55 16.32 -7.61 -0.22
CA PHE A 55 17.13 -6.54 -0.78
C PHE A 55 17.93 -5.77 0.29
N TYR A 56 17.31 -5.48 1.44
CA TYR A 56 18.01 -4.93 2.59
C TYR A 56 19.13 -5.85 3.06
N MET A 57 18.83 -7.14 3.23
CA MET A 57 19.81 -8.15 3.65
C MET A 57 20.98 -8.24 2.68
N ALA A 58 20.74 -8.18 1.37
CA ALA A 58 21.80 -8.19 0.36
C ALA A 58 22.77 -7.00 0.54
N GLY A 59 22.25 -5.79 0.79
CA GLY A 59 23.06 -4.61 1.06
C GLY A 59 23.74 -4.63 2.44
N TYR A 60 23.11 -5.25 3.44
CA TYR A 60 23.71 -5.43 4.77
C TYR A 60 24.86 -6.44 4.77
N LEU A 61 24.72 -7.55 4.03
CA LEU A 61 25.75 -8.59 3.92
C LEU A 61 26.95 -8.15 3.08
N ASN A 62 26.74 -7.26 2.10
CA ASN A 62 27.77 -6.84 1.16
C ASN A 62 27.92 -5.30 1.11
N PRO A 63 28.24 -4.63 2.23
CA PRO A 63 28.19 -3.18 2.33
C PRO A 63 29.25 -2.47 1.47
N ASP A 64 30.39 -3.12 1.22
CA ASP A 64 31.55 -2.52 0.54
C ASP A 64 31.62 -2.85 -0.96
N ILE A 65 30.59 -3.52 -1.51
CA ILE A 65 30.48 -3.67 -2.96
C ILE A 65 30.13 -2.29 -3.54
N ILE A 66 31.08 -1.70 -4.27
CA ILE A 66 30.90 -0.46 -5.02
C ILE A 66 29.88 -0.75 -6.12
N ALA A 67 28.68 -0.19 -6.00
CA ALA A 67 27.56 -0.57 -6.84
C ALA A 67 27.42 0.31 -8.07
N ILE A 68 27.69 1.62 -7.95
CA ILE A 68 27.43 2.62 -8.99
C ILE A 68 28.14 3.94 -8.68
N GLU A 69 28.63 4.61 -9.72
CA GLU A 69 29.11 5.99 -9.64
C GLU A 69 27.95 6.93 -10.00
N VAL A 70 27.52 7.76 -9.05
CA VAL A 70 26.44 8.75 -9.24
C VAL A 70 27.05 10.12 -9.03
N ASP A 71 27.03 10.96 -10.06
CA ASP A 71 27.57 12.33 -10.04
C ASP A 71 29.03 12.42 -9.54
N GLY A 72 29.86 11.42 -9.88
CA GLY A 72 31.28 11.35 -9.46
C GLY A 72 31.49 10.90 -8.01
N GLN A 73 30.43 10.49 -7.29
CA GLN A 73 30.53 9.81 -6.01
C GLN A 73 30.25 8.32 -6.17
N THR A 74 31.15 7.50 -5.62
CA THR A 74 30.95 6.05 -5.54
C THR A 74 29.92 5.73 -4.46
N VAL A 75 28.75 5.27 -4.89
CA VAL A 75 27.67 4.85 -3.99
C VAL A 75 27.81 3.36 -3.73
N ASN A 76 27.95 3.01 -2.44
CA ASN A 76 28.03 1.62 -2.03
C ASN A 76 26.65 0.95 -2.01
N LEU A 77 26.64 -0.39 -2.00
CA LEU A 77 25.41 -1.16 -2.06
C LEU A 77 24.45 -0.87 -0.88
N MET A 78 24.98 -0.59 0.31
CA MET A 78 24.16 -0.23 1.48
C MET A 78 23.42 1.10 1.29
N THR A 79 24.06 2.09 0.67
CA THR A 79 23.43 3.39 0.41
C THR A 79 22.38 3.27 -0.69
N ALA A 80 22.68 2.51 -1.75
CA ALA A 80 21.73 2.21 -2.81
C ALA A 80 20.50 1.46 -2.28
N SER A 81 20.69 0.49 -1.38
CA SER A 81 19.58 -0.26 -0.80
C SER A 81 18.68 0.60 0.08
N ASN A 82 19.27 1.48 0.88
CA ASN A 82 18.55 2.44 1.71
C ASN A 82 17.71 3.42 0.88
N LEU A 83 18.26 3.95 -0.22
CA LEU A 83 17.56 4.90 -1.07
C LEU A 83 16.37 4.25 -1.78
N ALA A 84 16.51 3.00 -2.22
CA ALA A 84 15.40 2.25 -2.80
C ALA A 84 14.28 1.98 -1.78
N LEU A 85 14.63 1.59 -0.54
CA LEU A 85 13.65 1.38 0.54
C LEU A 85 12.90 2.67 0.89
N LEU A 86 13.61 3.80 0.98
CA LEU A 86 13.00 5.10 1.21
C LEU A 86 12.07 5.49 0.05
N THR A 87 12.50 5.27 -1.19
CA THR A 87 11.68 5.56 -2.38
C THR A 87 10.41 4.73 -2.36
N ALA A 88 10.52 3.43 -2.08
CA ALA A 88 9.37 2.55 -1.92
C ALA A 88 8.43 3.06 -0.82
N TYR A 89 8.97 3.47 0.32
CA TYR A 89 8.20 4.01 1.43
C TYR A 89 7.36 5.21 0.99
N VAL A 90 7.97 6.17 0.31
CA VAL A 90 7.29 7.37 -0.19
C VAL A 90 6.19 7.01 -1.19
N LEU A 91 6.46 6.09 -2.12
CA LEU A 91 5.46 5.64 -3.11
C LEU A 91 4.26 4.96 -2.44
N TYR A 92 4.51 4.04 -1.51
CA TYR A 92 3.45 3.35 -0.78
C TYR A 92 2.66 4.30 0.12
N ALA A 93 3.33 5.25 0.79
CA ALA A 93 2.67 6.28 1.58
C ALA A 93 1.75 7.15 0.71
N LYS A 94 2.21 7.57 -0.48
CA LYS A 94 1.39 8.31 -1.44
C LYS A 94 0.12 7.53 -1.82
N ASP A 95 0.25 6.24 -2.13
CA ASP A 95 -0.89 5.39 -2.48
C ASP A 95 -1.91 5.27 -1.33
N VAL A 96 -1.41 5.15 -0.09
CA VAL A 96 -2.26 5.17 1.12
C VAL A 96 -3.03 6.48 1.22
N PHE A 97 -2.38 7.62 1.05
CA PHE A 97 -3.04 8.93 1.09
C PHE A 97 -4.11 9.08 0.00
N VAL A 98 -3.83 8.62 -1.23
CA VAL A 98 -4.78 8.66 -2.34
C VAL A 98 -6.02 7.81 -2.02
N LYS A 99 -5.84 6.59 -1.55
CA LYS A 99 -6.97 5.71 -1.18
C LYS A 99 -7.76 6.24 0.01
N LEU A 100 -7.07 6.77 1.01
CA LEU A 100 -7.71 7.38 2.18
C LEU A 100 -8.57 8.58 1.77
N LYS A 101 -8.03 9.46 0.92
CA LYS A 101 -8.78 10.59 0.36
C LYS A 101 -10.04 10.10 -0.36
N ASN A 102 -9.92 9.09 -1.22
CA ASN A 102 -11.06 8.55 -1.96
C ASN A 102 -12.13 7.98 -1.02
N LEU A 103 -11.71 7.27 0.03
CA LEU A 103 -12.61 6.68 1.03
C LEU A 103 -13.35 7.74 1.86
N ILE A 104 -12.68 8.84 2.21
CA ILE A 104 -13.30 9.96 2.92
C ILE A 104 -14.31 10.68 2.01
N LEU A 105 -13.97 10.86 0.73
CA LEU A 105 -14.83 11.57 -0.23
C LEU A 105 -15.99 10.72 -0.75
N SER A 106 -15.90 9.40 -0.74
CA SER A 106 -16.96 8.51 -1.26
C SER A 106 -18.20 8.42 -0.35
N LYS A 107 -18.15 8.95 0.89
CA LYS A 107 -19.31 8.97 1.80
C LYS A 107 -20.35 10.09 1.57
N THR A 108 -20.34 10.76 0.42
CA THR A 108 -21.36 11.77 0.03
C THR A 108 -22.25 11.34 -1.15
N SER A 109 -22.52 10.05 -1.31
CA SER A 109 -23.61 9.58 -2.18
C SER A 109 -24.41 8.45 -1.54
N GLY A 110 -24.90 8.69 -0.32
CA GLY A 110 -26.10 8.01 0.15
C GLY A 110 -27.30 8.71 -0.47
N THR A 111 -27.72 8.29 -1.66
CA THR A 111 -29.08 8.64 -2.12
C THR A 111 -30.06 7.98 -1.13
N PRO A 112 -30.99 8.73 -0.52
CA PRO A 112 -32.00 8.15 0.37
C PRO A 112 -32.85 7.10 -0.37
N PRO A 113 -33.45 6.15 0.34
CA PRO A 113 -34.40 5.22 -0.26
C PRO A 113 -35.67 5.97 -0.70
N GLU A 114 -35.75 6.27 -1.98
CA GLU A 114 -36.98 6.61 -2.71
C GLU A 114 -37.20 5.38 -3.60
N GLU A 115 -37.99 4.39 -3.20
CA GLU A 115 -39.42 4.35 -3.50
C GLU A 115 -40.08 3.23 -2.66
N LEU A 116 -40.71 3.62 -1.55
CA LEU A 116 -41.63 2.79 -0.76
C LEU A 116 -43.07 3.33 -0.88
N ALA A 117 -43.40 4.01 -1.98
CA ALA A 117 -44.66 4.71 -2.15
C ALA A 117 -45.22 4.59 -3.59
N ALA A 118 -45.77 3.41 -3.89
CA ALA A 118 -46.74 3.04 -4.96
C ALA A 118 -46.38 1.58 -5.33
N GLU A 119 -47.16 0.54 -5.10
CA GLU A 119 -48.59 0.36 -5.28
C GLU A 119 -49.07 -0.71 -4.28
N GLN A 120 -49.75 -0.34 -3.20
CA GLN A 120 -50.59 -1.27 -2.42
C GLN A 120 -51.89 -0.63 -1.93
N GLU A 121 -52.35 0.44 -2.57
CA GLU A 121 -53.65 1.03 -2.27
C GLU A 121 -54.42 1.33 -3.55
N THR A 122 -54.92 0.25 -4.18
CA THR A 122 -56.28 0.23 -4.74
C THR A 122 -56.71 -1.23 -4.87
N ALA A 123 -57.19 -1.77 -3.74
CA ALA A 123 -58.15 -2.84 -3.76
C ALA A 123 -59.54 -2.20 -3.86
N GLU A 124 -60.22 -2.39 -4.98
CA GLU A 124 -61.66 -2.69 -5.08
C GLU A 124 -62.03 -3.14 -6.50
#